data_AF-A0A7V4J197-F1
#
_entry.id   AF-A0A7V4J197-F1
#
_cell.length_a   1.000
_cell.length_b   1.000
_cell.length_c   1.000
_cell.angle_alpha   90.00
_cell.angle_beta   90.00
_cell.angle_gamma   90.00
#
_symmetry.space_group_name_H-M   'P 1'
#
loop_
_entity.id
_entity.type
_entity.pdbx_description
1 polymer ?
#
loop_
_entity_poly.entity_id
_entity_poly.type
_entity_poly.pdbx_seq_one_letter_code
_entity_poly.pdbx_strand_id
1 'polypeptide(L)' 'MAKSPVELLETALKKEQSAYVFYERMTKESRMESVIELAQQLKNEEAKHVQMIQKMLTNIRLGKNIK' A
#
# COMPACT_ATOMS: atom_id res chain seq x y z
N MET A 1 10.94 -18.81 -13.40
CA MET A 1 9.68 -19.28 -12.78
C MET A 1 8.76 -18.08 -12.66
N ALA A 2 7.48 -18.21 -13.01
CA ALA A 2 6.50 -17.13 -12.84
C ALA A 2 6.17 -16.98 -11.35
N LYS A 3 6.01 -15.74 -10.87
CA LYS A 3 5.60 -15.47 -9.48
C LYS A 3 4.19 -16.00 -9.24
N SER A 4 3.97 -16.66 -8.11
CA SER A 4 2.64 -17.03 -7.64
C SER A 4 1.80 -15.79 -7.31
N PRO A 5 0.46 -15.89 -7.31
CA PRO A 5 -0.42 -14.78 -6.91
C PRO A 5 -0.10 -14.23 -5.51
N VAL A 6 0.32 -15.10 -4.58
CA VAL A 6 0.73 -14.68 -3.22
C VAL A 6 2.00 -13.84 -3.27
N GLU A 7 3.02 -14.28 -4.01
CA GLU A 7 4.26 -13.50 -4.17
C GLU A 7 4.03 -12.16 -4.88
N LEU A 8 3.06 -12.10 -5.79
CA LEU A 8 2.63 -10.85 -6.43
C LEU A 8 1.97 -9.91 -5.41
N LEU A 9 1.06 -10.41 -4.57
CA LEU A 9 0.44 -9.62 -3.51
C LEU A 9 1.45 -9.17 -2.44
N GLU A 10 2.42 -10.00 -2.08
CA GLU A 10 3.50 -9.60 -1.17
C GLU A 10 4.42 -8.55 -1.79
N THR A 11 4.69 -8.65 -3.10
CA THR A 11 5.41 -7.61 -3.84
C THR A 11 4.60 -6.31 -3.85
N ALA A 12 3.30 -6.37 -4.10
CA ALA A 12 2.41 -5.21 -4.08
C ALA A 12 2.38 -4.56 -2.70
N LEU A 13 2.20 -5.35 -1.63
CA LEU A 13 2.19 -4.84 -0.25
C LEU A 13 3.45 -4.03 0.09
N LYS A 14 4.63 -4.53 -0.30
CA LYS A 14 5.91 -3.84 -0.08
C LYS A 14 5.99 -2.52 -0.85
N LYS A 15 5.44 -2.48 -2.07
CA LYS A 15 5.36 -1.25 -2.87
C LYS A 15 4.46 -0.22 -2.20
N GLU A 16 3.27 -0.61 -1.77
CA GLU A 16 2.34 0.33 -1.11
C GLU A 16 2.90 0.86 0.21
N GLN A 17 3.58 0.02 1.00
CA GLN A 17 4.27 0.46 2.22
C GLN A 17 5.39 1.46 1.91
N SER A 18 6.16 1.24 0.85
CA SER A 18 7.22 2.16 0.43
C SER A 18 6.65 3.49 -0.08
N ALA A 19 5.56 3.43 -0.86
CA ALA A 19 4.86 4.61 -1.36
C ALA A 19 4.25 5.43 -0.22
N TYR A 20 3.63 4.78 0.77
CA TYR A 20 3.13 5.42 1.98
C TYR A 20 4.23 6.23 2.68
N VAL A 21 5.39 5.60 2.95
CA VAL A 21 6.52 6.26 3.62
C VAL A 21 7.06 7.41 2.78
N PHE A 22 7.12 7.24 1.46
CA PHE A 22 7.54 8.29 0.54
C PHE A 22 6.62 9.51 0.62
N TYR A 23 5.30 9.33 0.52
CA TYR A 23 4.36 10.44 0.61
C TYR A 23 4.30 11.04 2.02
N GLU A 24 4.44 10.24 3.07
CA GLU A 24 4.59 10.75 4.44
C GLU A 24 5.81 11.67 4.55
N ARG A 25 6.94 11.28 3.98
CA ARG A 25 8.14 12.13 3.94
C ARG A 25 7.89 13.42 3.15
N MET A 26 7.23 13.33 1.99
CA MET A 26 6.84 14.52 1.21
C MET A 26 5.99 15.51 2.03
N THR A 27 5.03 15.02 2.82
CA THR A 27 4.23 15.90 3.70
C THR A 27 5.05 16.62 4.77
N LYS A 28 6.17 16.02 5.21
CA LYS A 28 7.05 16.59 6.25
C LYS A 28 8.13 17.53 5.69
N GLU A 29 8.58 17.29 4.46
CA GLU A 29 9.71 18.01 3.86
C GLU A 29 9.28 19.12 2.89
N SER A 30 8.05 19.09 2.38
CA SER A 30 7.53 20.12 1.48
C SER A 30 7.17 21.41 2.24
N ARG A 31 7.32 22.55 1.56
CA ARG A 31 6.83 23.87 2.01
C ARG A 31 5.68 24.40 1.16
N MET A 32 5.32 23.69 0.10
CA MET A 32 4.23 24.06 -0.79
C MET A 32 2.95 23.35 -0.35
N GLU A 33 1.94 24.12 0.04
CA GLU A 33 0.67 23.59 0.58
C GLU A 33 0.00 22.61 -0.39
N SER A 34 -0.08 22.96 -1.68
CA SER A 34 -0.66 22.09 -2.71
C SER A 34 0.05 20.74 -2.86
N VAL A 35 1.36 20.70 -2.62
CA VAL A 35 2.14 19.46 -2.63
C VAL A 35 1.89 18.65 -1.36
N ILE A 36 1.73 19.32 -0.21
CA ILE A 36 1.40 18.67 1.07
C ILE A 36 0.01 18.03 0.98
N GLU A 37 -0.99 18.76 0.47
CA GLU A 37 -2.35 18.26 0.27
C GLU A 37 -2.38 17.03 -0.63
N LEU A 38 -1.71 17.09 -1.79
CA LEU A 38 -1.62 15.95 -2.71
C LEU A 38 -0.91 14.76 -2.06
N ALA A 39 0.23 14.98 -1.41
CA ALA A 39 0.96 13.90 -0.73
C ALA A 39 0.13 13.27 0.40
N GLN A 40 -0.66 14.08 1.12
CA GLN A 40 -1.54 13.60 2.17
C GLN A 40 -2.69 12.74 1.61
N GLN A 41 -3.26 13.12 0.46
CA GLN A 41 -4.25 12.29 -0.26
C GLN A 41 -3.65 10.97 -0.71
N LEU A 42 -2.50 10.99 -1.38
CA LEU A 42 -1.83 9.79 -1.87
C LEU A 42 -1.45 8.85 -0.73
N LYS A 43 -0.83 9.36 0.34
CA LYS A 43 -0.53 8.59 1.56
C LYS A 43 -1.77 7.88 2.12
N ASN A 44 -2.91 8.56 2.14
CA ASN A 44 -4.16 7.99 2.66
C ASN A 44 -4.70 6.87 1.76
N GLU A 45 -4.58 6.99 0.44
CA GLU A 45 -4.94 5.90 -0.49
C GLU A 45 -4.01 4.69 -0.33
N GLU A 46 -2.70 4.89 -0.21
CA GLU A 46 -1.78 3.76 0.00
C GLU A 46 -2.03 3.02 1.31
N ALA A 47 -2.45 3.73 2.37
CA ALA A 47 -2.86 3.10 3.61
C ALA A 47 -4.06 2.16 3.42
N LYS A 48 -5.04 2.54 2.59
CA LYS A 48 -6.19 1.68 2.24
C LYS A 48 -5.73 0.47 1.42
N HIS A 49 -4.84 0.68 0.45
CA HIS A 49 -4.28 -0.41 -0.35
C HIS A 49 -3.52 -1.43 0.51
N VAL A 50 -2.68 -0.97 1.44
CA VAL A 50 -1.97 -1.82 2.41
C VAL A 50 -2.96 -2.69 3.20
N GLN A 51 -4.00 -2.08 3.76
CA GLN A 51 -5.02 -2.82 4.53
C GLN A 51 -5.76 -3.86 3.67
N MET A 52 -6.12 -3.50 2.44
CA MET A 52 -6.81 -4.40 1.51
C MET A 52 -5.93 -5.61 1.16
N ILE A 53 -4.68 -5.39 0.81
CA ILE A 53 -3.74 -6.45 0.43
C ILE A 53 -3.43 -7.34 1.64
N GLN A 54 -3.24 -6.78 2.84
CA GLN A 54 -3.04 -7.56 4.07
C GLN A 54 -4.25 -8.45 4.39
N LYS A 55 -5.46 -7.93 4.20
CA LYS A 55 -6.70 -8.70 4.36
C LYS A 55 -6.79 -9.84 3.35
N MET A 56 -6.47 -9.59 2.08
CA MET A 56 -6.44 -10.64 1.05
C MET A 56 -5.40 -11.73 1.37
N LEU A 57 -4.17 -11.35 1.72
CA LEU A 57 -3.12 -12.29 2.11
C LEU A 57 -3.52 -13.13 3.32
N THR A 58 -4.15 -12.51 4.33
CA THR A 58 -4.67 -13.22 5.50
C THR A 58 -5.74 -14.23 5.12
N ASN A 59 -6.70 -13.85 4.27
CA ASN A 59 -7.75 -14.76 3.81
C ASN A 59 -7.17 -15.96 3.05
N ILE A 60 -6.21 -15.72 2.15
CA ILE A 60 -5.54 -16.79 1.38
C ILE A 60 -4.81 -17.74 2.34
N ARG A 61 -4.03 -17.22 3.30
CA ARG A 61 -3.26 -18.02 4.26
C ARG A 61 -4.16 -18.83 5.20
N LEU A 62 -5.35 -18.32 5.52
CA LEU A 62 -6.35 -19.02 6.34
C LEU A 62 -7.22 -19.99 5.53
N GLY A 63 -7.00 -20.12 4.22
CA GLY A 63 -7.84 -20.96 3.35
C GLY A 63 -9.29 -20.48 3.27
N LYS A 64 -9.58 -19.21 3.62
CA LYS A 64 -10.92 -18.63 3.49
C LYS A 64 -11.17 -18.41 2.00
N ASN A 65 -12.01 -19.26 1.42
CA ASN A 65 -12.48 -19.13 0.04
C ASN A 65 -12.96 -17.69 -0.18
N ILE A 66 -12.22 -16.95 -1.02
CA ILE A 66 -12.70 -15.71 -1.62
C ILE A 66 -13.70 -16.18 -2.68
N LYS A 67 -14.97 -16.33 -2.28
CA LYS A 67 -16.08 -16.55 -3.20
C LYS A 67 -16.32 -15.28 -4.01
#